data_AF-A0A452XUU3-F1
#
_entry.id   AF-A0A452XUU3-F1
#
_cell.length_a   1.000
_cell.length_b   1.000
_cell.length_c   1.000
_cell.angle_alpha   90.00
_cell.angle_beta   90.00
_cell.angle_gamma   90.00
#
_symmetry.space_group_name_H-M   'P 1'
#
loop_
_entity.id
_entity.type
_entity.pdbx_description
1 polymer ?
#
loop_
_entity_poly.entity_id
_entity_poly.type
_entity_poly.pdbx_seq_one_letter_code
_entity_poly.pdbx_strand_id
1 'polypeptide(L)'
;PMTTYRVCCFLRRFRPASNEPSEAIGDVFEAYAGADGGGSALGEEALRRFLREVQGEAGDDDVEAAAREVLAFAAEHRLLKKGGGLTVEGFHRWLCSDANAALHPRRGVHHDMGLPLSHYFIYTGHNSYLTGNQLSSGCSEAPIAKALRDGVRVIELDLWPNAAKDDVEVLHGRTWTSPVDLMKCLETVKEHAFVSSPYPVILTLEDHLTPHLQAKVAKMVKETFGDLLHLSESEAMPVFPSPEDLRGKIIISTKPPKEYLETKSSKEEAQNGSAEEESVWGDEIPDNKVYDVTAVNPMCRFQRRTQSGMWKRMKRWRRRYNRGLTGSIKVSSQSASPGESTTWIRISRLIPRKCLG
;
A
#
# COMPACT_ATOMS: atom_id res chain seq x y z
N PRO A 1 -22.97 -19.72 -26.95
CA PRO A 1 -23.55 -20.58 -25.88
C PRO A 1 -23.33 -19.95 -24.50
N MET A 2 -24.31 -19.99 -23.58
CA MET A 2 -24.14 -19.43 -22.22
C MET A 2 -23.44 -20.42 -21.29
N THR A 3 -22.31 -20.02 -20.72
CA THR A 3 -21.58 -20.82 -19.72
C THR A 3 -22.26 -20.67 -18.37
N THR A 4 -22.53 -21.79 -17.69
CA THR A 4 -23.26 -21.80 -16.42
C THR A 4 -22.32 -22.18 -15.29
N TYR A 5 -22.09 -21.25 -14.36
CA TYR A 5 -21.23 -21.44 -13.21
C TYR A 5 -22.08 -21.61 -11.94
N ARG A 6 -21.69 -22.53 -11.05
CA ARG A 6 -22.37 -22.73 -9.77
C ARG A 6 -21.69 -21.89 -8.70
N VAL A 7 -22.41 -20.89 -8.18
CA VAL A 7 -21.95 -20.02 -7.08
C VAL A 7 -22.79 -20.36 -5.85
N CYS A 8 -22.18 -21.11 -4.92
CA CYS A 8 -22.86 -21.74 -3.79
C CYS A 8 -24.07 -22.60 -4.23
N CYS A 9 -25.28 -22.22 -3.82
CA CYS A 9 -26.52 -22.94 -4.10
C CYS A 9 -27.20 -22.49 -5.41
N PHE A 10 -26.66 -21.48 -6.10
CA PHE A 10 -27.29 -20.86 -7.27
C PHE A 10 -26.48 -21.14 -8.55
N LEU A 11 -27.21 -21.39 -9.65
CA LEU A 11 -26.63 -21.47 -10.98
C LEU A 11 -26.69 -20.08 -11.62
N ARG A 12 -25.53 -19.48 -11.88
CA ARG A 12 -25.41 -18.17 -12.53
C ARG A 12 -24.96 -18.39 -13.97
N ARG A 13 -25.82 -18.03 -14.92
CA ARG A 13 -25.52 -18.12 -16.36
C ARG A 13 -24.82 -16.84 -16.77
N PHE A 14 -23.62 -16.97 -17.31
CA PHE A 14 -22.89 -15.88 -17.95
C PHE A 14 -22.96 -16.10 -19.45
N ARG A 15 -23.26 -15.04 -20.21
CA ARG A 15 -22.82 -15.00 -21.60
C ARG A 15 -21.29 -14.89 -21.54
N PRO A 16 -20.54 -15.68 -22.33
CA PRO A 16 -19.14 -15.35 -22.60
C PRO A 16 -19.08 -13.89 -23.08
N ALA A 17 -18.02 -13.17 -22.73
CA ALA A 17 -17.72 -11.93 -23.44
C ALA A 17 -17.65 -12.26 -24.93
N SER A 18 -18.36 -11.50 -25.76
CA SER A 18 -18.23 -11.60 -27.21
C SER A 18 -16.86 -11.04 -27.59
N ASN A 19 -16.01 -11.85 -28.24
CA ASN A 19 -14.78 -11.36 -28.86
C ASN A 19 -15.06 -10.61 -30.17
N GLU A 20 -16.34 -10.49 -30.56
CA GLU A 20 -16.80 -9.64 -31.65
C GLU A 20 -16.59 -8.16 -31.27
N PRO A 21 -16.05 -7.33 -32.19
CA PRO A 21 -15.94 -5.89 -31.98
C PRO A 21 -17.31 -5.26 -31.65
N SER A 22 -17.32 -4.27 -30.77
CA SER A 22 -18.50 -3.43 -30.59
C SER A 22 -18.70 -2.50 -31.80
N GLU A 23 -19.93 -2.04 -32.01
CA GLU A 23 -20.29 -1.07 -33.05
C GLU A 23 -19.35 0.15 -33.04
N ALA A 24 -19.12 0.75 -31.86
CA ALA A 24 -18.18 1.86 -31.69
C ALA A 24 -16.71 1.55 -32.06
N ILE A 25 -16.25 0.30 -31.94
CA ILE A 25 -14.91 -0.10 -32.39
C ILE A 25 -14.90 -0.32 -33.92
N GLY A 26 -16.02 -0.79 -34.48
CA GLY A 26 -16.26 -0.83 -35.92
C GLY A 26 -16.23 0.58 -36.54
N ASP A 27 -16.98 1.53 -35.98
CA ASP A 27 -17.04 2.92 -36.44
C ASP A 27 -15.63 3.57 -36.50
N VAL A 28 -14.84 3.39 -35.43
CA VAL A 28 -13.46 3.88 -35.39
C VAL A 28 -12.60 3.17 -36.43
N PHE A 29 -12.69 1.84 -36.55
CA PHE A 29 -11.93 1.11 -37.56
C PHE A 29 -12.27 1.57 -39.00
N GLU A 30 -13.55 1.74 -39.32
CA GLU A 30 -14.02 2.18 -40.64
C GLU A 30 -13.59 3.61 -40.96
N ALA A 31 -13.62 4.52 -39.99
CA ALA A 31 -13.16 5.90 -40.16
C ALA A 31 -11.69 5.98 -40.63
N TYR A 32 -10.81 5.12 -40.09
CA TYR A 32 -9.39 5.10 -40.46
C TYR A 32 -9.09 4.18 -41.66
N ALA A 33 -9.74 3.01 -41.79
CA ALA A 33 -9.50 2.06 -42.88
C ALA A 33 -10.22 2.41 -44.19
N GLY A 34 -11.30 3.19 -44.13
CA GLY A 34 -12.06 3.65 -45.28
C GLY A 34 -11.39 4.81 -46.04
N ALA A 35 -10.66 5.68 -45.33
CA ALA A 35 -10.00 6.86 -45.89
C ALA A 35 -8.98 6.53 -47.00
N ASP A 36 -8.35 5.36 -46.92
CA ASP A 36 -7.28 4.94 -47.84
C ASP A 36 -7.80 4.02 -48.97
N GLY A 37 -9.12 3.94 -49.16
CA GLY A 37 -9.78 3.15 -50.22
C GLY A 37 -9.74 1.62 -50.02
N GLY A 38 -9.13 1.12 -48.94
CA GLY A 38 -8.97 -0.31 -48.66
C GLY A 38 -10.14 -0.95 -47.91
N GLY A 39 -10.81 -0.21 -47.02
CA GLY A 39 -12.10 -0.51 -46.35
C GLY A 39 -12.19 -1.80 -45.50
N SER A 40 -11.18 -2.66 -45.54
CA SER A 40 -11.25 -4.05 -45.07
C SER A 40 -9.97 -4.52 -44.36
N ALA A 41 -9.00 -3.61 -44.24
CA ALA A 41 -7.83 -3.69 -43.40
C ALA A 41 -7.33 -2.26 -43.16
N LEU A 42 -6.87 -1.98 -41.95
CA LEU A 42 -6.18 -0.74 -41.59
C LEU A 42 -4.75 -0.82 -42.14
N GLY A 43 -4.42 0.07 -43.07
CA GLY A 43 -3.08 0.21 -43.64
C GLY A 43 -2.08 0.83 -42.65
N GLU A 44 -0.80 0.82 -42.99
CA GLU A 44 0.26 1.33 -42.12
C GLU A 44 0.14 2.85 -41.89
N GLU A 45 -0.14 3.63 -42.95
CA GLU A 45 -0.37 5.07 -42.83
C GLU A 45 -1.62 5.40 -42.00
N ALA A 46 -2.74 4.70 -42.24
CA ALA A 46 -3.94 4.83 -41.40
C ALA A 46 -3.71 4.44 -39.94
N LEU A 47 -2.88 3.42 -39.66
CA LEU A 47 -2.50 3.03 -38.30
C LEU A 47 -1.67 4.13 -37.62
N ARG A 48 -0.66 4.67 -38.29
CA ARG A 48 0.16 5.80 -37.79
C ARG A 48 -0.71 7.04 -37.49
N ARG A 49 -1.68 7.34 -38.36
CA ARG A 49 -2.68 8.40 -38.17
C ARG A 49 -3.56 8.14 -36.94
N PHE A 50 -4.10 6.93 -36.80
CA PHE A 50 -4.88 6.51 -35.62
C PHE A 50 -4.10 6.63 -34.30
N LEU A 51 -2.83 6.19 -34.29
CA LEU A 51 -1.97 6.26 -33.11
C LEU A 51 -1.74 7.71 -32.68
N ARG A 52 -1.52 8.63 -33.62
CA ARG A 52 -1.33 10.06 -33.34
C ARG A 52 -2.62 10.75 -32.90
N GLU A 53 -3.73 10.50 -33.59
CA GLU A 53 -5.00 11.23 -33.37
C GLU A 53 -5.83 10.68 -32.20
N VAL A 54 -5.76 9.38 -31.92
CA VAL A 54 -6.63 8.70 -30.94
C VAL A 54 -5.86 8.16 -29.74
N GLN A 55 -4.69 7.54 -29.94
CA GLN A 55 -3.88 7.08 -28.80
C GLN A 55 -3.00 8.19 -28.19
N GLY A 56 -2.72 9.24 -28.96
CA GLY A 56 -1.96 10.41 -28.51
C GLY A 56 -0.44 10.22 -28.57
N GLU A 57 0.05 9.28 -29.38
CA GLU A 57 1.48 9.06 -29.59
C GLU A 57 2.15 10.30 -30.19
N ALA A 58 3.25 10.75 -29.57
CA ALA A 58 3.80 12.09 -29.77
C ALA A 58 5.10 12.08 -30.58
N GLY A 59 5.11 12.81 -31.70
CA GLY A 59 6.27 12.81 -32.60
C GLY A 59 6.32 11.58 -33.51
N ASP A 60 7.27 11.57 -34.43
CA ASP A 60 7.29 10.55 -35.49
C ASP A 60 7.91 9.24 -34.98
N ASP A 61 9.02 9.29 -34.24
CA ASP A 61 9.71 8.09 -33.73
C ASP A 61 8.85 7.22 -32.79
N ASP A 62 8.06 7.85 -31.90
CA ASP A 62 7.16 7.13 -30.98
C ASP A 62 5.99 6.49 -31.76
N VAL A 63 5.44 7.18 -32.75
CA VAL A 63 4.41 6.63 -33.67
C VAL A 63 4.96 5.44 -34.48
N GLU A 64 6.21 5.51 -34.96
CA GLU A 64 6.88 4.39 -35.64
C GLU A 64 7.10 3.18 -34.70
N ALA A 65 7.49 3.45 -33.46
CA ALA A 65 7.69 2.41 -32.45
C ALA A 65 6.36 1.72 -32.11
N ALA A 66 5.31 2.50 -31.79
CA ALA A 66 3.99 1.99 -31.50
C ALA A 66 3.39 1.20 -32.68
N ALA A 67 3.46 1.72 -33.91
CA ALA A 67 2.97 1.03 -35.10
C ALA A 67 3.66 -0.34 -35.30
N ARG A 68 4.98 -0.41 -35.08
CA ARG A 68 5.75 -1.66 -35.14
C ARG A 68 5.29 -2.67 -34.09
N GLU A 69 4.93 -2.22 -32.89
CA GLU A 69 4.44 -3.08 -31.82
C GLU A 69 3.03 -3.62 -32.09
N VAL A 70 2.11 -2.78 -32.61
CA VAL A 70 0.78 -3.22 -33.06
C VAL A 70 0.90 -4.28 -34.16
N LEU A 71 1.75 -4.06 -35.16
CA LEU A 71 1.95 -4.99 -36.27
C LEU A 71 2.64 -6.28 -35.82
N ALA A 72 3.58 -6.23 -34.88
CA ALA A 72 4.21 -7.42 -34.29
C ALA A 72 3.19 -8.28 -33.53
N PHE A 73 2.39 -7.65 -32.65
CA PHE A 73 1.29 -8.32 -31.93
C PHE A 73 0.32 -8.99 -32.92
N ALA A 74 -0.08 -8.27 -33.97
CA ALA A 74 -1.02 -8.78 -34.95
C ALA A 74 -0.43 -9.92 -35.81
N ALA A 75 0.87 -9.86 -36.13
CA ALA A 75 1.56 -10.94 -36.85
C ALA A 75 1.64 -12.23 -36.03
N GLU A 76 2.04 -12.13 -34.75
CA GLU A 76 2.10 -13.26 -33.81
C GLU A 76 0.73 -13.95 -33.69
N HIS A 77 -0.33 -13.16 -33.56
CA HIS A 77 -1.70 -13.65 -33.40
C HIS A 77 -2.41 -14.00 -34.72
N ARG A 78 -1.73 -13.85 -35.88
CA ARG A 78 -2.26 -14.09 -37.24
C ARG A 78 -3.48 -13.23 -37.62
N LEU A 79 -3.51 -11.98 -37.16
CA LEU A 79 -4.60 -11.02 -37.32
C LEU A 79 -4.38 -10.01 -38.48
N LEU A 80 -3.33 -10.22 -39.27
CA LEU A 80 -3.01 -9.44 -40.47
C LEU A 80 -3.67 -10.04 -41.72
N LYS A 81 -4.17 -9.17 -42.61
CA LYS A 81 -4.67 -9.55 -43.93
C LYS A 81 -3.51 -9.87 -44.89
N LYS A 82 -3.75 -10.66 -45.94
CA LYS A 82 -2.82 -10.76 -47.08
C LYS A 82 -2.56 -9.34 -47.63
N GLY A 83 -1.30 -8.90 -47.57
CA GLY A 83 -0.89 -7.52 -47.85
C GLY A 83 -0.44 -6.71 -46.63
N GLY A 84 -0.53 -7.25 -45.41
CA GLY A 84 0.11 -6.67 -44.20
C GLY A 84 -0.77 -5.76 -43.34
N GLY A 85 -1.94 -5.33 -43.83
CA GLY A 85 -2.85 -4.48 -43.06
C GLY A 85 -3.57 -5.21 -41.92
N LEU A 86 -3.89 -4.48 -40.84
CA LEU A 86 -4.56 -4.98 -39.64
C LEU A 86 -6.06 -5.19 -39.88
N THR A 87 -6.61 -6.35 -39.54
CA THR A 87 -8.07 -6.61 -39.65
C THR A 87 -8.85 -5.93 -38.52
N VAL A 88 -10.18 -5.79 -38.67
CA VAL A 88 -11.04 -5.27 -37.58
C VAL A 88 -10.99 -6.16 -36.32
N GLU A 89 -10.87 -7.49 -36.49
CA GLU A 89 -10.60 -8.41 -35.38
C GLU A 89 -9.23 -8.13 -34.74
N GLY A 90 -8.20 -7.91 -35.58
CA GLY A 90 -6.86 -7.53 -35.13
C GLY A 90 -6.84 -6.25 -34.30
N PHE A 91 -7.52 -5.22 -34.79
CA PHE A 91 -7.66 -3.93 -34.14
C PHE A 91 -8.39 -4.05 -32.79
N HIS A 92 -9.56 -4.72 -32.75
CA HIS A 92 -10.28 -4.99 -31.51
C HIS A 92 -9.43 -5.76 -30.50
N ARG A 93 -8.78 -6.85 -30.93
CA ARG A 93 -7.97 -7.69 -30.04
C ARG A 93 -6.74 -6.98 -29.51
N TRP A 94 -6.12 -6.09 -30.29
CA TRP A 94 -5.00 -5.28 -29.84
C TRP A 94 -5.46 -4.20 -28.83
N LEU A 95 -6.53 -3.46 -29.14
CA LEU A 95 -7.11 -2.45 -28.23
C LEU A 95 -7.47 -3.01 -26.85
N CYS A 96 -7.90 -4.27 -26.79
CA CYS A 96 -8.26 -4.97 -25.55
C CYS A 96 -7.13 -5.82 -24.96
N SER A 97 -5.89 -5.69 -25.46
CA SER A 97 -4.71 -6.42 -24.96
C SER A 97 -3.84 -5.56 -24.04
N ASP A 98 -2.96 -6.22 -23.28
CA ASP A 98 -1.94 -5.52 -22.46
C ASP A 98 -0.95 -4.69 -23.30
N ALA A 99 -0.86 -4.95 -24.62
CA ALA A 99 -0.08 -4.13 -25.56
C ALA A 99 -0.74 -2.78 -25.89
N ASN A 100 -1.97 -2.53 -25.42
CA ASN A 100 -2.62 -1.21 -25.43
C ASN A 100 -3.17 -0.84 -24.03
N ALA A 101 -2.44 -1.21 -22.97
CA ALA A 101 -2.84 -0.90 -21.61
C ALA A 101 -2.87 0.63 -21.37
N ALA A 102 -3.98 1.13 -20.80
CA ALA A 102 -4.18 2.55 -20.49
C ALA A 102 -3.11 3.19 -19.57
N LEU A 103 -2.31 2.36 -18.88
CA LEU A 103 -1.08 2.76 -18.23
C LEU A 103 0.05 1.93 -18.83
N HIS A 104 0.85 2.54 -19.71
CA HIS A 104 1.90 1.85 -20.45
C HIS A 104 2.94 1.23 -19.50
N PRO A 105 3.16 -0.11 -19.51
CA PRO A 105 4.01 -0.78 -18.53
C PRO A 105 5.47 -0.27 -18.49
N ARG A 106 5.98 0.22 -19.62
CA ARG A 106 7.35 0.78 -19.71
C ARG A 106 7.51 2.17 -19.09
N ARG A 107 6.42 2.87 -18.74
CA ARG A 107 6.46 4.21 -18.16
C ARG A 107 7.25 4.26 -16.85
N GLY A 108 7.25 3.16 -16.09
CA GLY A 108 8.06 3.00 -14.88
C GLY A 108 7.90 4.15 -13.88
N VAL A 109 9.00 4.43 -13.19
CA VAL A 109 9.09 5.57 -12.26
C VAL A 109 9.41 6.83 -13.07
N HIS A 110 8.47 7.76 -13.07
CA HIS A 110 8.51 8.97 -13.92
C HIS A 110 8.24 10.27 -13.14
N HIS A 111 8.02 10.18 -11.83
CA HIS A 111 8.01 11.33 -10.94
C HIS A 111 9.46 11.70 -10.58
N ASP A 112 9.71 12.96 -10.24
CA ASP A 112 10.96 13.35 -9.60
C ASP A 112 11.08 12.64 -8.24
N MET A 113 12.12 11.82 -8.08
CA MET A 113 12.41 11.06 -6.86
C MET A 113 13.51 11.70 -5.99
N GLY A 114 14.01 12.89 -6.38
CA GLY A 114 15.00 13.69 -5.66
C GLY A 114 14.41 14.73 -4.69
N LEU A 115 13.08 14.86 -4.60
CA LEU A 115 12.44 15.71 -3.59
C LEU A 115 12.52 15.07 -2.20
N PRO A 116 12.36 15.82 -1.10
CA PRO A 116 12.36 15.27 0.26
C PRO A 116 11.28 14.21 0.46
N LEU A 117 11.55 13.15 1.23
CA LEU A 117 10.61 12.05 1.48
C LEU A 117 9.21 12.50 1.96
N SER A 118 9.12 13.65 2.64
CA SER A 118 7.87 14.26 3.10
C SER A 118 6.96 14.80 1.98
N HIS A 119 7.39 14.80 0.72
CA HIS A 119 6.61 15.24 -0.44
C HIS A 119 5.83 14.10 -1.13
N TYR A 120 6.03 12.85 -0.70
CA TYR A 120 5.44 11.68 -1.35
C TYR A 120 4.35 11.03 -0.51
N PHE A 121 3.34 10.51 -1.19
CA PHE A 121 2.43 9.52 -0.64
C PHE A 121 3.15 8.16 -0.58
N ILE A 122 3.28 7.59 0.62
CA ILE A 122 3.97 6.32 0.86
C ILE A 122 2.92 5.23 1.10
N TYR A 123 3.06 4.08 0.44
CA TYR A 123 2.17 2.93 0.66
C TYR A 123 2.54 2.22 1.96
N THR A 124 1.64 2.22 2.95
CA THR A 124 1.87 1.72 4.32
C THR A 124 1.08 0.44 4.63
N GLY A 125 1.68 -0.47 5.41
CA GLY A 125 0.99 -1.62 6.01
C GLY A 125 0.87 -1.48 7.52
N HIS A 126 -0.34 -1.63 8.05
CA HIS A 126 -0.65 -1.54 9.49
C HIS A 126 -0.84 -2.95 10.11
N ASN A 127 -0.21 -3.22 11.25
CA ASN A 127 -0.10 -4.55 11.86
C ASN A 127 0.28 -5.63 10.84
N SER A 128 1.39 -5.38 10.11
CA SER A 128 1.79 -6.12 8.90
C SER A 128 2.13 -7.60 9.13
N TYR A 129 2.21 -8.02 10.40
CA TYR A 129 2.45 -9.38 10.85
C TYR A 129 1.17 -10.22 11.02
N LEU A 130 -0.03 -9.64 10.97
CA LEU A 130 -1.29 -10.36 11.22
C LEU A 130 -1.73 -11.21 10.03
N THR A 131 -2.08 -12.48 10.28
CA THR A 131 -2.63 -13.40 9.27
C THR A 131 -4.13 -13.23 9.03
N GLY A 132 -4.81 -12.35 9.76
CA GLY A 132 -6.24 -12.15 9.67
C GLY A 132 -6.77 -11.02 10.55
N ASN A 133 -7.70 -11.34 11.45
CA ASN A 133 -8.38 -10.34 12.28
C ASN A 133 -7.52 -9.83 13.47
N GLN A 134 -7.78 -8.58 13.86
CA GLN A 134 -7.09 -7.84 14.92
C GLN A 134 -7.25 -8.41 16.35
N LEU A 135 -8.09 -9.42 16.59
CA LEU A 135 -8.43 -9.88 17.95
C LEU A 135 -7.93 -11.28 18.29
N SER A 136 -7.81 -12.18 17.30
CA SER A 136 -7.57 -13.61 17.53
C SER A 136 -6.95 -14.38 16.36
N SER A 137 -6.35 -13.69 15.37
CA SER A 137 -5.61 -14.37 14.31
C SER A 137 -4.16 -14.66 14.72
N GLY A 138 -3.47 -15.55 14.02
CA GLY A 138 -2.04 -15.75 14.28
C GLY A 138 -1.20 -14.61 13.71
N CYS A 139 -0.01 -14.40 14.27
CA CYS A 139 1.02 -13.57 13.65
C CYS A 139 1.95 -14.46 12.81
N SER A 140 2.50 -13.93 11.72
CA SER A 140 3.51 -14.56 10.89
C SER A 140 4.26 -13.50 10.09
N GLU A 141 5.44 -13.88 9.62
CA GLU A 141 6.25 -13.22 8.62
C GLU A 141 5.64 -13.24 7.19
N ALA A 142 4.78 -14.22 6.87
CA ALA A 142 4.26 -14.39 5.51
C ALA A 142 3.41 -13.20 4.98
N PRO A 143 2.57 -12.52 5.78
CA PRO A 143 1.89 -11.29 5.36
C PRO A 143 2.86 -10.12 5.11
N ILE A 144 3.98 -10.04 5.85
CA ILE A 144 5.04 -9.05 5.61
C ILE A 144 5.69 -9.28 4.24
N ALA A 145 6.03 -10.54 3.94
CA ALA A 145 6.57 -10.94 2.64
C ALA A 145 5.63 -10.57 1.50
N LYS A 146 4.32 -10.80 1.67
CA LYS A 146 3.31 -10.42 0.68
C LYS A 146 3.24 -8.90 0.51
N ALA A 147 3.12 -8.15 1.60
CA ALA A 147 3.03 -6.69 1.58
C ALA A 147 4.21 -6.05 0.84
N LEU A 148 5.44 -6.49 1.12
CA LEU A 148 6.64 -5.98 0.44
C LEU A 148 6.63 -6.29 -1.07
N ARG A 149 6.21 -7.49 -1.48
CA ARG A 149 6.07 -7.87 -2.91
C ARG A 149 4.95 -7.09 -3.62
N ASP A 150 3.87 -6.76 -2.92
CA ASP A 150 2.78 -5.91 -3.41
C ASP A 150 3.16 -4.41 -3.49
N GLY A 151 4.36 -4.03 -3.02
CA GLY A 151 4.89 -2.66 -3.12
C GLY A 151 4.78 -1.83 -1.85
N VAL A 152 4.26 -2.35 -0.74
CA VAL A 152 4.22 -1.64 0.55
C VAL A 152 5.64 -1.23 0.96
N ARG A 153 5.80 0.02 1.41
CA ARG A 153 7.07 0.66 1.81
C ARG A 153 7.18 0.96 3.30
N VAL A 154 6.10 0.81 4.08
CA VAL A 154 6.15 0.88 5.55
C VAL A 154 5.60 -0.40 6.15
N ILE A 155 6.40 -1.06 7.00
CA ILE A 155 6.05 -2.29 7.71
C ILE A 155 6.04 -2.01 9.20
N GLU A 156 4.94 -2.39 9.86
CA GLU A 156 4.74 -2.22 11.30
C GLU A 156 4.95 -3.53 12.06
N LEU A 157 5.70 -3.47 13.16
CA LEU A 157 5.95 -4.56 14.12
C LEU A 157 5.70 -4.09 15.56
N ASP A 158 4.80 -4.77 16.27
CA ASP A 158 4.51 -4.54 17.69
C ASP A 158 5.41 -5.42 18.55
N LEU A 159 6.40 -4.84 19.22
CA LEU A 159 7.43 -5.57 19.95
C LEU A 159 7.04 -5.77 21.42
N TRP A 160 6.98 -7.04 21.85
CA TRP A 160 6.67 -7.42 23.22
C TRP A 160 7.71 -8.38 23.78
N PRO A 161 7.98 -8.37 25.10
CA PRO A 161 8.76 -9.41 25.74
C PRO A 161 8.04 -10.75 25.65
N ASN A 162 8.79 -11.81 25.34
CA ASN A 162 8.29 -13.19 25.40
C ASN A 162 7.89 -13.57 26.86
N ALA A 163 7.27 -14.75 27.03
CA ALA A 163 6.80 -15.20 28.35
C ALA A 163 7.91 -15.29 29.43
N ALA A 164 9.16 -15.58 29.04
CA ALA A 164 10.32 -15.66 29.92
C ALA A 164 10.99 -14.30 30.20
N LYS A 165 10.67 -13.27 29.41
CA LYS A 165 11.22 -11.90 29.41
C LYS A 165 12.72 -11.81 29.07
N ASP A 166 13.24 -12.81 28.35
CA ASP A 166 14.61 -12.89 27.84
C ASP A 166 14.70 -12.72 26.31
N ASP A 167 13.57 -12.75 25.60
CA ASP A 167 13.49 -12.52 24.16
C ASP A 167 12.29 -11.66 23.73
N VAL A 168 12.20 -11.38 22.44
CA VAL A 168 11.22 -10.48 21.83
C VAL A 168 10.35 -11.20 20.79
N GLU A 169 9.05 -11.04 20.95
CA GLU A 169 8.01 -11.54 20.04
C GLU A 169 7.26 -10.37 19.40
N VAL A 170 6.70 -10.62 18.21
CA VAL A 170 5.79 -9.70 17.52
C VAL A 170 4.36 -10.20 17.66
N LEU A 171 3.48 -9.37 18.25
CA LEU A 171 2.05 -9.64 18.37
C LEU A 171 1.22 -8.39 18.66
N HIS A 172 -0.07 -8.42 18.33
CA HIS A 172 -0.97 -7.33 18.66
C HIS A 172 -1.34 -7.37 20.16
N GLY A 173 -0.81 -6.39 20.89
CA GLY A 173 -0.86 -6.33 22.35
C GLY A 173 -2.26 -6.41 22.95
N ARG A 174 -2.39 -7.10 24.09
CA ARG A 174 -3.66 -7.24 24.86
C ARG A 174 -4.80 -7.95 24.11
N THR A 175 -4.48 -8.71 23.06
CA THR A 175 -5.45 -9.52 22.30
C THR A 175 -5.19 -11.03 22.47
N TRP A 176 -5.84 -11.87 21.65
CA TRP A 176 -5.66 -13.33 21.62
C TRP A 176 -4.88 -13.78 20.38
N THR A 177 -4.08 -12.90 19.78
CA THR A 177 -3.23 -13.26 18.63
C THR A 177 -2.02 -14.08 19.10
N SER A 178 -1.70 -15.18 18.41
CA SER A 178 -0.48 -15.95 18.70
C SER A 178 0.75 -15.22 18.15
N PRO A 179 1.88 -15.16 18.89
CA PRO A 179 3.07 -14.42 18.48
C PRO A 179 3.81 -15.02 17.30
N VAL A 180 4.70 -14.21 16.70
CA VAL A 180 5.78 -14.64 15.80
C VAL A 180 7.12 -14.12 16.31
N ASP A 181 8.19 -14.86 16.05
CA ASP A 181 9.57 -14.48 16.38
C ASP A 181 10.02 -13.23 15.61
N LEU A 182 10.65 -12.27 16.30
CA LEU A 182 11.16 -11.04 15.69
C LEU A 182 12.23 -11.29 14.62
N MET A 183 13.15 -12.25 14.81
CA MET A 183 14.19 -12.54 13.83
C MET A 183 13.59 -12.94 12.48
N LYS A 184 12.55 -13.79 12.48
CA LYS A 184 11.85 -14.17 11.25
C LYS A 184 11.26 -12.97 10.52
N CYS A 185 10.72 -12.01 11.25
CA CYS A 185 10.19 -10.77 10.68
C CYS A 185 11.31 -9.93 10.07
N LEU A 186 12.44 -9.75 10.77
CA LEU A 186 13.60 -8.98 10.28
C LEU A 186 14.25 -9.63 9.05
N GLU A 187 14.45 -10.95 9.06
CA GLU A 187 14.96 -11.72 7.93
C GLU A 187 14.04 -11.61 6.71
N THR A 188 12.74 -11.73 6.91
CA THR A 188 11.72 -11.59 5.85
C THR A 188 11.68 -10.18 5.26
N VAL A 189 11.85 -9.14 6.10
CA VAL A 189 12.02 -7.76 5.62
C VAL A 189 13.30 -7.64 4.79
N LYS A 190 14.42 -8.19 5.24
CA LYS A 190 15.70 -8.16 4.51
C LYS A 190 15.59 -8.83 3.13
N GLU A 191 14.94 -9.99 3.04
CA GLU A 191 14.79 -10.76 1.80
C GLU A 191 13.89 -10.05 0.78
N HIS A 192 12.86 -9.32 1.23
CA HIS A 192 11.81 -8.80 0.34
C HIS A 192 11.75 -7.28 0.20
N ALA A 193 12.51 -6.52 1.00
CA ALA A 193 12.47 -5.05 1.03
C ALA A 193 12.50 -4.43 -0.38
N PHE A 194 13.39 -4.92 -1.25
CA PHE A 194 13.67 -4.29 -2.56
C PHE A 194 13.22 -5.11 -3.78
N VAL A 195 12.39 -6.14 -3.60
CA VAL A 195 11.93 -7.02 -4.69
C VAL A 195 11.01 -6.31 -5.68
N SER A 196 10.11 -5.47 -5.17
CA SER A 196 9.09 -4.75 -5.96
C SER A 196 9.49 -3.31 -6.31
N SER A 197 10.41 -2.72 -5.55
CA SER A 197 10.80 -1.32 -5.66
C SER A 197 12.17 -1.09 -5.02
N PRO A 198 13.08 -0.32 -5.64
CA PRO A 198 14.40 -0.01 -5.08
C PRO A 198 14.36 1.10 -4.02
N TYR A 199 13.22 1.77 -3.84
CA TYR A 199 13.03 2.87 -2.89
C TYR A 199 12.88 2.37 -1.44
N PRO A 200 13.23 3.20 -0.44
CA PRO A 200 13.40 2.77 0.94
C PRO A 200 12.20 2.05 1.55
N VAL A 201 12.49 1.18 2.50
CA VAL A 201 11.51 0.56 3.38
C VAL A 201 11.67 1.14 4.78
N ILE A 202 10.55 1.55 5.38
CA ILE A 202 10.50 2.03 6.76
C ILE A 202 9.93 0.92 7.64
N LEU A 203 10.65 0.56 8.70
CA LEU A 203 10.20 -0.36 9.72
C LEU A 203 9.73 0.47 10.94
N THR A 204 8.42 0.51 11.18
CA THR A 204 7.83 1.14 12.35
C THR A 204 7.78 0.13 13.50
N LEU A 205 8.46 0.45 14.60
CA LEU A 205 8.50 -0.42 15.79
C LEU A 205 7.63 0.18 16.89
N GLU A 206 6.51 -0.47 17.23
CA GLU A 206 5.78 -0.15 18.46
C GLU A 206 6.40 -0.90 19.64
N ASP A 207 7.15 -0.16 20.46
CA ASP A 207 8.01 -0.70 21.49
C ASP A 207 7.33 -0.80 22.87
N HIS A 208 7.16 -2.04 23.37
CA HIS A 208 6.70 -2.35 24.74
C HIS A 208 7.78 -3.05 25.58
N LEU A 209 9.06 -2.89 25.22
CA LEU A 209 10.19 -3.63 25.78
C LEU A 209 10.81 -2.94 27.01
N THR A 210 11.68 -3.69 27.70
CA THR A 210 12.58 -3.14 28.73
C THR A 210 13.88 -2.65 28.07
N PRO A 211 14.66 -1.73 28.71
CA PRO A 211 15.92 -1.22 28.12
C PRO A 211 16.93 -2.31 27.71
N HIS A 212 16.97 -3.43 28.44
CA HIS A 212 17.82 -4.57 28.07
C HIS A 212 17.35 -5.24 26.77
N LEU A 213 16.04 -5.43 26.61
CA LEU A 213 15.45 -5.99 25.38
C LEU A 213 15.50 -5.00 24.21
N GLN A 214 15.37 -3.69 24.46
CA GLN A 214 15.61 -2.64 23.46
C GLN A 214 17.04 -2.72 22.91
N ALA A 215 18.05 -2.86 23.78
CA ALA A 215 19.45 -3.04 23.37
C ALA A 215 19.66 -4.35 22.57
N LYS A 216 18.98 -5.44 22.95
CA LYS A 216 18.96 -6.70 22.19
C LYS A 216 18.38 -6.51 20.78
N VAL A 217 17.22 -5.83 20.65
CA VAL A 217 16.61 -5.51 19.34
C VAL A 217 17.50 -4.59 18.50
N ALA A 218 18.08 -3.55 19.10
CA ALA A 218 19.01 -2.65 18.41
C ALA A 218 20.20 -3.42 17.80
N LYS A 219 20.72 -4.42 18.52
CA LYS A 219 21.75 -5.33 18.03
C LYS A 219 21.23 -6.22 16.90
N MET A 220 20.08 -6.89 17.08
CA MET A 220 19.47 -7.77 16.06
C MET A 220 19.22 -7.03 14.74
N VAL A 221 18.68 -5.81 14.81
CA VAL A 221 18.42 -4.94 13.65
C VAL A 221 19.71 -4.56 12.92
N LYS A 222 20.76 -4.18 13.65
CA LYS A 222 22.09 -3.89 13.09
C LYS A 222 22.72 -5.10 12.41
N GLU A 223 22.73 -6.25 13.09
CA GLU A 223 23.33 -7.50 12.57
C GLU A 223 22.55 -8.05 11.37
N THR A 224 21.22 -7.92 11.38
CA THR A 224 20.38 -8.39 10.27
C THR A 224 20.53 -7.51 9.03
N PHE A 225 20.35 -6.19 9.15
CA PHE A 225 20.30 -5.31 7.98
C PHE A 225 21.67 -4.83 7.49
N GLY A 226 22.68 -4.73 8.38
CA GLY A 226 24.04 -4.30 8.00
C GLY A 226 24.03 -3.01 7.18
N ASP A 227 24.68 -3.03 6.01
CA ASP A 227 24.77 -1.87 5.11
C ASP A 227 23.43 -1.41 4.50
N LEU A 228 22.37 -2.22 4.60
CA LEU A 228 21.02 -1.79 4.21
C LEU A 228 20.44 -0.80 5.22
N LEU A 229 20.88 -0.82 6.49
CA LEU A 229 20.36 0.06 7.53
C LEU A 229 20.82 1.51 7.30
N HIS A 230 19.86 2.44 7.17
CA HIS A 230 20.16 3.86 7.22
C HIS A 230 20.40 4.29 8.67
N LEU A 231 21.59 4.85 8.94
CA LEU A 231 21.95 5.46 10.22
C LEU A 231 22.21 6.94 10.00
N SER A 232 21.32 7.79 10.52
CA SER A 232 21.49 9.25 10.41
C SER A 232 22.59 9.74 11.37
N GLU A 233 23.54 10.52 10.84
CA GLU A 233 24.70 11.02 11.60
C GLU A 233 24.36 12.21 12.50
N SER A 234 23.29 12.95 12.18
CA SER A 234 22.78 14.09 12.94
C SER A 234 21.44 13.77 13.61
N GLU A 235 21.24 14.28 14.82
CA GLU A 235 19.93 14.28 15.50
C GLU A 235 18.97 15.35 14.95
N ALA A 236 19.51 16.35 14.23
CA ALA A 236 18.75 17.40 13.57
C ALA A 236 18.86 17.24 12.06
N MET A 237 17.75 16.86 11.42
CA MET A 237 17.59 16.92 9.97
C MET A 237 16.53 17.98 9.65
N PRO A 238 16.90 19.17 9.14
CA PRO A 238 15.94 20.22 8.80
C PRO A 238 15.11 19.86 7.56
N VAL A 239 15.62 18.96 6.71
CA VAL A 239 14.97 18.42 5.52
C VAL A 239 15.16 16.90 5.53
N PHE A 240 14.14 16.14 5.18
CA PHE A 240 14.27 14.69 5.01
C PHE A 240 15.06 14.38 3.73
N PRO A 241 15.95 13.37 3.73
CA PRO A 241 16.57 12.88 2.50
C PRO A 241 15.52 12.40 1.49
N SER A 242 15.88 12.39 0.22
CA SER A 242 14.97 11.96 -0.86
C SER A 242 14.83 10.43 -0.92
N PRO A 243 13.78 9.90 -1.59
CA PRO A 243 13.74 8.49 -1.96
C PRO A 243 14.98 8.01 -2.72
N GLU A 244 15.61 8.88 -3.52
CA GLU A 244 16.83 8.58 -4.28
C GLU A 244 18.05 8.43 -3.36
N ASP A 245 18.26 9.36 -2.41
CA ASP A 245 19.34 9.29 -1.40
C ASP A 245 19.24 8.03 -0.52
N LEU A 246 18.01 7.52 -0.36
CA LEU A 246 17.66 6.37 0.46
C LEU A 246 17.44 5.09 -0.36
N ARG A 247 17.82 5.07 -1.64
CA ARG A 247 17.71 3.89 -2.51
C ARG A 247 18.42 2.68 -1.88
N GLY A 248 17.72 1.54 -1.80
CA GLY A 248 18.23 0.32 -1.19
C GLY A 248 18.40 0.38 0.33
N LYS A 249 17.80 1.36 1.03
CA LYS A 249 17.92 1.50 2.50
C LYS A 249 16.67 1.11 3.28
N ILE A 250 16.91 0.54 4.46
CA ILE A 250 15.92 0.24 5.48
C ILE A 250 16.08 1.29 6.59
N ILE A 251 14.97 1.92 6.96
CA ILE A 251 14.91 3.02 7.92
C ILE A 251 14.11 2.53 9.13
N ILE A 252 14.60 2.78 10.35
CA ILE A 252 13.82 2.48 11.55
C ILE A 252 13.15 3.74 12.07
N SER A 253 11.85 3.62 12.33
CA SER A 253 11.01 4.65 12.94
C SER A 253 10.43 4.09 14.23
N THR A 254 10.66 4.78 15.36
CA THR A 254 10.08 4.41 16.65
C THR A 254 9.85 5.66 17.50
N LYS A 255 9.05 5.55 18.56
CA LYS A 255 8.85 6.64 19.52
C LYS A 255 10.19 6.89 20.23
N PRO A 256 10.67 8.13 20.35
CA PRO A 256 11.92 8.41 21.07
C PRO A 256 11.81 7.95 22.54
N PRO A 257 12.90 7.42 23.13
CA PRO A 257 12.90 7.05 24.55
C PRO A 257 12.49 8.21 25.46
N LYS A 258 11.78 7.93 26.56
CA LYS A 258 11.30 8.97 27.48
C LYS A 258 12.43 9.81 28.07
N GLU A 259 13.54 9.17 28.41
CA GLU A 259 14.78 9.80 28.88
C GLU A 259 15.35 10.83 27.87
N TYR A 260 15.15 10.61 26.56
CA TYR A 260 15.55 11.56 25.51
C TYR A 260 14.62 12.79 25.44
N LEU A 261 13.36 12.65 25.85
CA LEU A 261 12.42 13.77 25.96
C LEU A 261 12.70 14.60 27.22
N GLU A 262 12.93 13.94 28.36
CA GLU A 262 13.27 14.57 29.64
C GLU A 262 14.62 15.31 29.59
N THR A 263 15.60 14.79 28.84
CA THR A 263 16.88 15.48 28.59
C THR A 263 16.82 16.59 27.54
N LYS A 264 15.71 16.70 26.79
CA LYS A 264 15.41 17.86 25.94
C LYS A 264 14.65 18.94 26.68
N SER A 265 13.60 18.61 27.42
CA SER A 265 12.86 19.61 28.22
C SER A 265 13.81 20.33 29.19
N SER A 266 14.65 19.59 29.92
CA SER A 266 15.65 20.16 30.84
C SER A 266 16.75 21.00 30.17
N LYS A 267 16.96 20.88 28.85
CA LYS A 267 17.86 21.76 28.07
C LYS A 267 17.15 22.99 27.50
N GLU A 268 15.88 22.84 27.11
CA GLU A 268 15.04 23.93 26.59
C GLU A 268 14.60 24.86 27.73
N GLU A 269 14.24 24.32 28.90
CA GLU A 269 14.00 25.05 30.16
C GLU A 269 15.24 25.84 30.64
N ALA A 270 16.44 25.33 30.37
CA ALA A 270 17.70 26.01 30.69
C ALA A 270 18.09 27.12 29.69
N GLN A 271 17.35 27.28 28.58
CA GLN A 271 17.64 28.27 27.54
C GLN A 271 16.52 29.29 27.29
N ASN A 272 15.26 29.01 27.66
CA ASN A 272 14.15 29.95 27.50
C ASN A 272 13.52 30.36 28.84
N GLY A 273 13.81 31.59 29.28
CA GLY A 273 12.98 32.28 30.27
C GLY A 273 11.69 32.77 29.62
N SER A 274 10.55 32.24 30.08
CA SER A 274 9.17 32.67 29.77
C SER A 274 8.80 32.83 28.29
N ALA A 275 8.26 31.76 27.70
CA ALA A 275 7.28 31.82 26.62
C ALA A 275 6.23 30.72 26.86
N GLU A 276 4.95 31.02 26.60
CA GLU A 276 3.83 30.12 26.87
C GLU A 276 3.82 28.92 25.92
N GLU A 277 3.37 27.75 26.40
CA GLU A 277 3.39 26.49 25.65
C GLU A 277 2.36 26.48 24.49
N GLU A 278 2.81 26.67 23.25
CA GLU A 278 2.06 26.17 22.08
C GLU A 278 2.22 24.65 21.99
N SER A 279 1.09 23.93 21.98
CA SER A 279 1.08 22.48 21.86
C SER A 279 1.63 22.02 20.50
N VAL A 280 2.63 21.13 20.52
CA VAL A 280 3.24 20.53 19.31
C VAL A 280 2.35 19.42 18.69
N TRP A 281 1.05 19.70 18.63
CA TRP A 281 0.01 18.99 17.90
C TRP A 281 -0.94 20.07 17.39
N GLY A 282 -1.13 20.17 16.08
CA GLY A 282 -2.10 21.12 15.53
C GLY A 282 -3.50 20.75 16.01
N ASP A 283 -4.28 21.76 16.40
CA ASP A 283 -5.61 21.57 16.98
C ASP A 283 -6.50 20.66 16.11
N GLU A 284 -7.17 19.70 16.76
CA GLU A 284 -8.21 18.91 16.10
C GLU A 284 -9.34 19.84 15.64
N ILE A 285 -9.62 19.85 14.33
CA ILE A 285 -10.74 20.64 13.79
C ILE A 285 -12.04 20.11 14.43
N PRO A 286 -12.79 20.94 15.19
CA PRO A 286 -13.96 20.47 15.89
C PRO A 286 -15.06 20.03 14.91
N ASP A 287 -15.68 18.90 15.22
CA ASP A 287 -16.55 18.05 14.37
C ASP A 287 -17.93 18.66 14.02
N ASN A 288 -18.03 20.00 14.00
CA ASN A 288 -19.30 20.74 13.98
C ASN A 288 -19.39 21.76 12.83
N LYS A 289 -18.70 21.51 11.72
CA LYS A 289 -18.97 22.16 10.42
C LYS A 289 -19.50 21.14 9.43
N VAL A 290 -20.83 21.07 9.36
CA VAL A 290 -21.55 20.39 8.29
C VAL A 290 -21.26 21.13 6.98
N TYR A 291 -20.41 20.54 6.14
CA TYR A 291 -20.34 20.90 4.72
C TYR A 291 -21.37 20.06 3.98
N ASP A 292 -22.33 20.73 3.34
CA ASP A 292 -23.36 20.08 2.53
C ASP A 292 -22.72 19.52 1.25
N VAL A 293 -22.76 18.19 1.10
CA VAL A 293 -22.32 17.48 -0.11
C VAL A 293 -23.47 16.57 -0.58
N THR A 294 -24.58 17.20 -0.98
CA THR A 294 -25.77 16.53 -1.53
C THR A 294 -25.71 16.32 -3.05
N ALA A 295 -24.68 15.58 -3.52
CA ALA A 295 -24.55 14.97 -4.86
C ALA A 295 -23.24 14.14 -4.86
N VAL A 296 -23.07 12.88 -5.29
CA VAL A 296 -23.87 11.75 -5.84
C VAL A 296 -23.12 10.44 -5.43
N ASN A 297 -23.56 9.18 -5.58
CA ASN A 297 -24.72 8.51 -6.22
C ASN A 297 -25.04 7.21 -5.41
N PRO A 298 -26.26 6.61 -5.45
CA PRO A 298 -26.66 5.62 -4.44
C PRO A 298 -26.43 4.15 -4.85
N MET A 299 -25.43 3.46 -4.28
CA MET A 299 -25.38 1.99 -4.33
C MET A 299 -24.67 1.30 -3.15
N CYS A 300 -25.19 1.44 -1.91
CA CYS A 300 -24.85 0.50 -0.83
C CYS A 300 -25.95 0.34 0.24
N ARG A 301 -27.03 -0.37 -0.11
CA ARG A 301 -28.04 -0.86 0.84
C ARG A 301 -28.29 -2.36 0.70
N PHE A 302 -27.31 -3.18 1.08
CA PHE A 302 -27.59 -4.57 1.49
C PHE A 302 -26.60 -5.04 2.56
N GLN A 303 -26.98 -6.07 3.34
CA GLN A 303 -26.18 -6.69 4.42
C GLN A 303 -25.96 -5.87 5.73
N ARG A 304 -27.07 -5.51 6.40
CA ARG A 304 -27.08 -5.39 7.88
C ARG A 304 -28.06 -6.38 8.52
N ARG A 305 -27.60 -7.59 8.85
CA ARG A 305 -28.23 -8.51 9.83
C ARG A 305 -27.29 -9.69 10.11
N THR A 306 -27.15 -10.05 11.41
CA THR A 306 -26.46 -11.23 12.03
C THR A 306 -25.13 -11.05 12.81
N GLN A 307 -24.92 -9.97 13.58
CA GLN A 307 -23.90 -9.97 14.68
C GLN A 307 -24.40 -9.59 16.09
N SER A 308 -25.67 -9.21 16.26
CA SER A 308 -26.21 -8.72 17.55
C SER A 308 -26.44 -9.81 18.62
N GLY A 309 -26.36 -11.10 18.26
CA GLY A 309 -26.63 -12.22 19.17
C GLY A 309 -25.45 -12.56 20.10
N MET A 310 -24.23 -12.61 19.57
CA MET A 310 -23.03 -13.02 20.31
C MET A 310 -22.67 -12.01 21.41
N TRP A 311 -22.71 -10.72 21.06
CA TRP A 311 -22.50 -9.60 21.98
C TRP A 311 -23.45 -9.59 23.19
N LYS A 312 -24.70 -10.04 23.03
CA LYS A 312 -25.67 -10.14 24.14
C LYS A 312 -25.31 -11.26 25.13
N ARG A 313 -24.70 -12.36 24.67
CA ARG A 313 -24.21 -13.45 25.55
C ARG A 313 -22.95 -13.02 26.30
N MET A 314 -22.00 -12.40 25.61
CA MET A 314 -20.72 -11.94 26.19
C MET A 314 -20.92 -10.84 27.26
N LYS A 315 -21.80 -9.86 27.00
CA LYS A 315 -22.20 -8.85 28.02
C LYS A 315 -22.90 -9.46 29.25
N ARG A 316 -23.60 -10.60 29.11
CA ARG A 316 -24.27 -11.30 30.22
C ARG A 316 -23.28 -12.13 31.05
N TRP A 317 -22.21 -12.67 30.43
CA TRP A 317 -21.12 -13.35 31.15
C TRP A 317 -20.25 -12.36 31.95
N ARG A 318 -19.82 -11.24 31.33
CA ARG A 318 -18.95 -10.24 31.99
C ARG A 318 -19.59 -9.62 33.25
N ARG A 319 -20.92 -9.46 33.29
CA ARG A 319 -21.66 -9.01 34.50
C ARG A 319 -21.67 -10.01 35.65
N ARG A 320 -21.41 -11.30 35.38
CA ARG A 320 -21.43 -12.36 36.40
C ARG A 320 -20.07 -12.57 37.06
N TYR A 321 -18.98 -12.20 36.39
CA TYR A 321 -17.61 -12.38 36.87
C TYR A 321 -17.07 -11.16 37.65
N ASN A 322 -17.53 -9.94 37.38
CA ASN A 322 -17.09 -8.70 38.05
C ASN A 322 -17.84 -8.34 39.35
N ARG A 323 -18.31 -9.33 40.13
CA ARG A 323 -18.75 -9.10 41.53
C ARG A 323 -17.59 -9.35 42.49
N GLY A 324 -16.62 -8.46 42.43
CA GLY A 324 -15.37 -8.49 43.20
C GLY A 324 -14.35 -7.62 42.49
N LEU A 325 -13.58 -6.84 43.27
CA LEU A 325 -12.62 -5.81 42.81
C LEU A 325 -13.27 -4.55 42.22
N THR A 326 -13.41 -3.54 43.08
CA THR A 326 -13.71 -2.15 42.72
C THR A 326 -12.45 -1.44 42.24
N GLY A 327 -12.51 -0.83 41.05
CA GLY A 327 -11.44 -0.02 40.49
C GLY A 327 -11.87 0.60 39.17
N SER A 328 -12.15 1.90 39.17
CA SER A 328 -12.76 2.59 38.02
C SER A 328 -11.76 2.84 36.89
N ILE A 329 -12.06 2.34 35.69
CA ILE A 329 -11.44 2.80 34.44
C ILE A 329 -12.56 3.22 33.48
N LYS A 330 -12.56 4.48 33.06
CA LYS A 330 -13.43 4.99 32.00
C LYS A 330 -13.05 4.31 30.68
N VAL A 331 -14.04 3.77 29.97
CA VAL A 331 -13.90 3.29 28.60
C VAL A 331 -14.63 4.27 27.69
N SER A 332 -13.90 5.05 26.91
CA SER A 332 -14.48 5.69 25.72
C SER A 332 -14.57 4.64 24.60
N SER A 333 -15.65 4.71 23.84
CA SER A 333 -15.94 3.78 22.74
C SER A 333 -15.99 4.55 21.44
N GLN A 334 -15.25 4.10 20.42
CA GLN A 334 -15.61 4.37 19.03
C GLN A 334 -15.60 3.08 18.21
N SER A 335 -16.34 3.12 17.11
CA SER A 335 -16.85 1.94 16.40
C SER A 335 -15.98 1.54 15.21
N ALA A 336 -15.53 0.29 15.18
CA ALA A 336 -14.91 -0.31 14.00
C ALA A 336 -15.96 -1.01 13.11
N SER A 337 -15.91 -0.72 11.81
CA SER A 337 -16.48 -1.54 10.73
C SER A 337 -15.35 -2.25 9.96
N PRO A 338 -15.60 -3.40 9.32
CA PRO A 338 -14.55 -4.17 8.66
C PRO A 338 -14.24 -3.64 7.26
N GLY A 339 -12.98 -3.27 7.02
CA GLY A 339 -12.45 -2.82 5.73
C GLY A 339 -11.08 -2.21 5.93
N GLU A 340 -10.15 -2.48 5.02
CA GLU A 340 -8.73 -2.10 5.06
C GLU A 340 -8.51 -0.61 5.39
N SER A 341 -7.99 -0.30 6.59
CA SER A 341 -7.63 1.06 6.96
C SER A 341 -6.23 1.39 6.42
N THR A 342 -6.18 2.00 5.23
CA THR A 342 -4.99 2.71 4.77
C THR A 342 -4.88 4.01 5.58
N THR A 343 -3.84 4.13 6.42
CA THR A 343 -3.64 5.30 7.29
C THR A 343 -2.38 6.04 6.87
N TRP A 344 -2.51 7.32 6.51
CA TRP A 344 -1.38 8.19 6.24
C TRP A 344 -0.66 8.54 7.55
N ILE A 345 0.60 8.11 7.70
CA ILE A 345 1.43 8.42 8.88
C ILE A 345 2.50 9.44 8.49
N ARG A 346 2.53 10.58 9.20
CA ARG A 346 3.62 11.55 9.11
C ARG A 346 4.82 11.01 9.90
N ILE A 347 5.91 10.67 9.20
CA ILE A 347 7.12 10.08 9.80
C ILE A 347 7.76 11.06 10.79
N SER A 348 7.54 10.84 12.08
CA SER A 348 8.04 11.69 13.16
C SER A 348 9.38 11.18 13.70
N ARG A 349 10.44 11.49 12.94
CA ARG A 349 11.88 11.24 13.21
C ARG A 349 12.38 9.81 12.94
N LEU A 350 13.65 9.74 12.54
CA LEU A 350 14.40 8.48 12.33
C LEU A 350 15.22 8.16 13.58
N ILE A 351 15.60 6.90 13.80
CA ILE A 351 16.50 6.54 14.91
C ILE A 351 17.89 7.18 14.70
N PRO A 352 18.37 8.05 15.62
CA PRO A 352 19.72 8.60 15.56
C PRO A 352 20.78 7.53 15.87
N ARG A 353 21.96 7.62 15.25
CA ARG A 353 23.09 6.69 15.46
C ARG A 353 23.45 6.44 16.94
N LYS A 354 23.24 7.43 17.82
CA LYS A 354 23.49 7.33 19.28
C LYS A 354 22.53 6.41 20.02
N CYS A 355 21.28 6.26 19.57
CA CYS A 355 20.28 5.43 20.26
C CYS A 355 20.49 3.92 20.06
N LEU A 356 21.38 3.54 19.15
CA LEU A 356 21.78 2.15 18.91
C LEU A 356 23.22 1.88 19.38
N GLY A 357 23.90 2.88 19.97
CA GLY A 357 25.33 2.89 20.29
C GLY A 357 25.70 2.02 21.49
#